data_AF-A0A822EJH8-F1
#
_entry.id   AF-A0A822EJH8-F1
#
_cell.length_a   1.000
_cell.length_b   1.000
_cell.length_c   1.000
_cell.angle_alpha   90.00
_cell.angle_beta   90.00
_cell.angle_gamma   90.00
#
_symmetry.space_group_name_H-M   'P 1'
#
loop_
_entity.id
_entity.type
_entity.pdbx_description
1 polymer ?
#
loop_
_entity_poly.entity_id
_entity_poly.type
_entity_poly.pdbx_seq_one_letter_code
_entity_poly.pdbx_strand_id
1 'polypeptide(L)' 'MLKYAFIGNPATKCPGSCGARTPSPNNNPGLDAMFNIMAHELSEAATDPQINAWLDAAGAENADKCV' A
#
# COMPACT_ATOMS: atom_id res chain seq x y z
N MET A 1 0.14 -0.54 21.78
CA MET A 1 1.36 -0.83 20.98
C MET A 1 1.48 0.25 19.92
N LEU A 2 2.70 0.61 19.52
CA LEU A 2 2.91 1.51 18.39
C LEU A 2 2.96 0.68 17.09
N LYS A 3 2.21 1.09 16.06
CA LYS A 3 2.30 0.52 14.71
C LYS A 3 3.15 1.45 13.85
N TYR A 4 4.05 0.88 13.05
CA TYR A 4 4.89 1.63 12.14
C TYR A 4 5.10 0.83 10.87
N ALA A 5 5.17 1.54 9.74
CA ALA A 5 5.52 0.99 8.44
C ALA A 5 6.72 1.77 7.88
N PHE A 6 7.59 1.08 7.14
CA PHE A 6 8.68 1.73 6.40
C PHE A 6 8.33 1.73 4.91
N ILE A 7 8.20 2.93 4.35
CA ILE A 7 7.95 3.10 2.92
C ILE A 7 9.26 3.46 2.24
N GLY A 8 9.79 2.53 1.43
CA GLY A 8 10.99 2.72 0.62
C GLY A 8 10.75 3.59 -0.63
N ASN A 9 11.70 3.61 -1.56
CA ASN A 9 11.53 4.29 -2.86
C ASN A 9 10.99 3.32 -3.93
N PRO A 10 9.68 3.34 -4.23
CA PRO A 10 9.07 2.40 -5.18
C PRO A 10 9.40 2.71 -6.64
N ALA A 11 10.03 3.85 -6.95
CA ALA A 11 10.57 4.10 -8.29
C ALA A 11 11.67 3.09 -8.66
N THR A 12 12.36 2.53 -7.65
CA THR A 12 13.51 1.62 -7.84
C THR A 12 13.31 0.26 -7.19
N LYS A 13 12.39 0.15 -6.23
CA LYS A 13 12.09 -1.09 -5.50
C LYS A 13 10.70 -1.58 -5.86
N CYS A 14 10.63 -2.79 -6.41
CA CYS A 14 9.39 -3.47 -6.80
C CYS A 14 8.45 -2.62 -7.69
N PRO A 15 8.93 -2.04 -8.81
CA PRO A 15 8.13 -1.14 -9.64
C PRO A 15 6.91 -1.80 -10.30
N GLY A 16 6.86 -3.14 -10.35
CA GLY A 16 5.73 -3.90 -10.91
C GLY A 16 4.65 -4.30 -9.91
N SER A 17 4.86 -4.08 -8.61
CA SER A 17 3.96 -4.52 -7.53
C SER A 17 3.42 -3.39 -6.66
N CYS A 18 3.98 -2.18 -6.77
CA CYS A 18 3.44 -0.99 -6.12
C CYS A 18 3.47 0.20 -7.08
N GLY A 19 3.65 -0.06 -8.37
CA GLY A 19 3.89 0.96 -9.37
C GLY A 19 2.66 1.82 -9.63
N ALA A 20 2.85 3.11 -9.88
CA ALA A 20 1.74 3.95 -10.32
C ALA A 20 1.13 3.40 -11.62
N ARG A 21 -0.19 3.45 -11.72
CA ARG A 21 -0.89 3.22 -12.99
C ARG A 21 -0.35 4.17 -14.05
N THR A 22 -0.30 3.71 -15.30
CA THR A 22 0.09 4.55 -16.44
C THR A 22 -1.17 5.08 -17.13
N PRO A 23 -1.31 6.40 -17.35
CA PRO A 23 -0.39 7.45 -16.92
C PRO A 23 -0.46 7.69 -15.41
N SER A 24 0.68 8.09 -14.82
CA SER A 24 0.75 8.46 -13.41
C SER A 24 -0.04 9.76 -13.19
N PRO A 25 -0.92 9.82 -12.17
CA PRO A 25 -1.81 10.96 -11.97
C PRO A 25 -1.08 12.29 -11.73
N ASN A 26 0.12 12.26 -11.15
CA ASN A 26 0.92 13.46 -10.85
C ASN A 26 2.20 13.56 -11.70
N ASN A 27 2.28 12.85 -12.83
CA ASN A 27 3.49 12.77 -13.68
C ASN A 27 4.76 12.34 -12.92
N ASN A 28 4.62 11.66 -11.79
CA ASN A 28 5.71 11.09 -11.01
C ASN A 28 5.31 9.70 -10.48
N PRO A 29 5.56 8.63 -11.27
CA PRO A 29 5.16 7.28 -10.91
C PRO A 29 5.73 6.79 -9.57
N GLY A 30 6.93 7.25 -9.20
CA GLY A 30 7.58 6.86 -7.95
C GLY A 30 6.90 7.48 -6.72
N LEU A 31 6.53 8.75 -6.78
CA LEU A 31 5.82 9.39 -5.69
C LEU A 31 4.38 8.89 -5.59
N ASP A 32 3.70 8.71 -6.71
CA ASP A 32 2.33 8.21 -6.73
C ASP A 32 2.23 6.79 -6.16
N ALA A 33 3.20 5.94 -6.50
CA ALA A 33 3.39 4.64 -5.88
C ALA A 33 3.60 4.75 -4.36
N MET A 34 4.47 5.66 -3.91
CA MET A 34 4.78 5.83 -2.49
C MET A 34 3.53 6.27 -1.71
N PHE A 35 2.72 7.17 -2.27
CA PHE A 35 1.45 7.59 -1.68
C PHE A 35 0.43 6.47 -1.61
N ASN A 36 0.35 5.61 -2.63
CA ASN A 36 -0.52 4.43 -2.59
C ASN A 36 -0.14 3.50 -1.43
N ILE A 37 1.14 3.18 -1.25
CA ILE A 37 1.63 2.34 -0.14
C ILE A 37 1.31 3.00 1.20
N MET A 38 1.57 4.30 1.38
CA MET A 38 1.22 5.01 2.63
C MET A 38 -0.28 4.94 2.95
N ALA A 39 -1.14 5.04 1.93
CA ALA A 39 -2.59 4.94 2.11
C ALA A 39 -3.02 3.51 2.47
N HIS A 40 -2.39 2.50 1.86
CA HIS A 40 -2.57 1.08 2.20
C HIS A 40 -2.27 0.84 3.69
N GLU A 41 -1.05 1.17 4.13
CA GLU A 41 -0.59 0.94 5.51
C GLU A 41 -1.43 1.73 6.53
N LEU A 42 -1.86 2.95 6.17
CA LEU A 42 -2.73 3.75 7.03
C LEU A 42 -4.12 3.13 7.17
N SER A 43 -4.68 2.60 6.08
CA SER A 43 -5.97 1.92 6.10
C SER A 43 -5.94 0.74 7.06
N GLU A 44 -4.96 -0.14 6.92
CA GLU A 44 -4.78 -1.34 7.76
C GLU A 44 -4.56 -0.96 9.23
N ALA A 45 -3.70 0.01 9.48
CA ALA A 45 -3.46 0.51 10.84
C ALA A 45 -4.72 1.11 11.49
N ALA A 46 -5.61 1.71 10.71
CA ALA A 46 -6.84 2.32 11.19
C ALA A 46 -8.00 1.31 11.34
N THR A 47 -8.09 0.31 10.47
CA THR A 47 -9.25 -0.60 10.40
C THR A 47 -9.01 -1.95 11.05
N ASP A 48 -7.80 -2.52 10.93
CA ASP A 48 -7.46 -3.81 11.51
C ASP A 48 -5.97 -3.90 11.94
N PRO A 49 -5.55 -3.10 12.94
CA PRO A 49 -4.16 -3.12 13.40
C PRO A 49 -3.74 -4.45 14.05
N GLN A 50 -4.66 -5.40 14.27
CA GLN A 50 -4.37 -6.68 14.91
C GLN A 50 -4.48 -7.87 13.97
N ILE A 51 -4.90 -7.66 12.71
CA ILE A 51 -5.19 -8.69 11.72
C ILE A 51 -6.17 -9.73 12.31
N ASN A 52 -7.26 -9.22 12.91
CA ASN A 52 -8.30 -10.04 13.53
C ASN A 52 -9.72 -9.64 13.11
N ALA A 53 -9.85 -8.81 12.07
CA ALA A 53 -11.09 -8.42 11.44
C ALA A 53 -11.32 -9.23 10.15
N TRP A 54 -11.94 -8.61 9.14
CA TRP A 54 -12.29 -9.27 7.90
C TRP A 54 -11.06 -9.40 6.98
N LEU A 55 -10.81 -10.63 6.54
CA LEU A 55 -9.88 -10.97 5.46
C LEU A 55 -10.64 -11.72 4.37
N ASP A 56 -10.14 -11.63 3.15
CA ASP A 56 -10.69 -12.45 2.06
C ASP A 56 -10.20 -13.92 2.13
N ALA A 57 -10.65 -14.75 1.18
CA ALA A 57 -10.29 -16.17 1.16
C ALA A 57 -8.79 -16.44 0.93
N ALA A 58 -8.04 -15.46 0.43
CA ALA A 58 -6.59 -15.51 0.26
C ALA A 58 -5.83 -14.94 1.47
N GLY A 59 -6.54 -14.45 2.49
CA GLY A 59 -5.96 -13.84 3.68
C GLY A 59 -5.53 -12.39 3.50
N ALA A 60 -6.03 -11.70 2.48
CA ALA A 60 -5.70 -10.31 2.18
C ALA A 60 -6.77 -9.34 2.68
N GLU A 61 -6.34 -8.19 3.20
CA GLU A 61 -7.19 -7.05 3.51
C GLU A 61 -7.71 -6.38 2.22
N ASN A 62 -8.62 -5.42 2.37
CA ASN A 62 -9.09 -4.62 1.23
C ASN A 62 -7.95 -3.80 0.60
N ALA A 63 -7.01 -3.32 1.42
CA ALA A 63 -5.88 -2.52 0.95
C ALA A 63 -4.86 -3.36 0.14
N ASP A 64 -4.70 -4.65 0.43
CA ASP A 64 -3.87 -5.60 -0.31
C ASP A 64 -4.33 -5.84 -1.75
N LYS A 65 -5.58 -5.53 -2.08
CA LYS A 65 -6.11 -5.71 -3.44
C LYS A 65 -5.61 -4.65 -4.42
N CYS A 66 -5.00 -3.59 -3.90
CA CYS A 66 -4.58 -2.41 -4.66
C CYS A 66 -3.06 -2.26 -4.72
N VAL A 67 -2.35 -3.37 -4.95
CA VAL A 67 -0.89 -3.44 -5.20
C VAL A 67 -0.56 -3.43 -6.69
#